data_AF-A0A7S3MYS9-F1
#
_entry.id   AF-A0A7S3MYS9-F1
#
_cell.length_a   1.000
_cell.length_b   1.000
_cell.length_c   1.000
_cell.angle_alpha   90.00
_cell.angle_beta   90.00
_cell.angle_gamma   90.00
#
_symmetry.space_group_name_H-M   'P 1'
#
loop_
_entity.id
_entity.type
_entity.pdbx_description
1 polymer ?
#
loop_
_entity_poly.entity_id
_entity_poly.type
_entity_poly.pdbx_seq_one_letter_code
_entity_poly.pdbx_strand_id
1 'polypeptide(L)'
;MKDQISMAGRQMKEALTLESNCTVSVPLEKEVSNFTLLLEMLNNSVTTVMAFLAILCCQLIYSLMLSDVEEKTYEFGMLRALGFNRKNIVHVIILQACIFSIAGIAFGLIAAEAFNALGRYFLFKLAENSGSYRLSSTAIWYGVSLGIVLPILSNVIPIKRALGKNLRASLDLYHRSVNEISISMKAAKDIGLSVNQLILSLLMVVLGIATYYVAPAAFLYNNMPLFFMIMNALLLLMILGMTFVAILLLPMVQRGIVKAFLTCCCRKDRKLMQIVMKNLVSHKSRNSKTAIMFAICLSFLIFSGSSFALMGKLLQSQVDSALGADLYAFNTALKTESAMLEDVKIGAFLDDQ
;
A
#
# COMPACT_ATOMS: atom_id res chain seq x y z
N MET A 1 -18.01 -12.78 -30.87
CA MET A 1 -16.79 -13.46 -30.39
C MET A 1 -17.08 -14.86 -29.82
N LYS A 2 -17.78 -15.02 -28.69
CA LYS A 2 -18.09 -16.34 -28.09
C LYS A 2 -18.84 -17.29 -29.04
N ASP A 3 -19.83 -16.78 -29.77
CA ASP A 3 -20.61 -17.59 -30.73
C ASP A 3 -19.82 -17.94 -32.00
N GLN A 4 -18.95 -17.05 -32.48
CA GLN A 4 -18.10 -17.28 -33.65
C GLN A 4 -17.04 -18.34 -33.37
N ILE A 5 -16.40 -18.30 -32.19
CA ILE A 5 -15.45 -19.32 -31.74
C ILE A 5 -16.16 -20.66 -31.58
N SER A 6 -17.41 -20.66 -31.10
CA SER A 6 -18.20 -21.89 -30.98
C SER A 6 -18.61 -22.49 -32.34
N MET A 7 -18.85 -21.66 -33.36
CA MET A 7 -19.16 -22.12 -34.72
C MET A 7 -17.93 -22.69 -35.42
N ALA A 8 -16.78 -22.00 -35.34
CA ALA A 8 -15.52 -22.50 -35.89
C ALA A 8 -15.11 -23.83 -35.24
N GLY A 9 -15.28 -23.94 -33.91
CA GLY A 9 -15.03 -25.19 -33.18
C GLY A 9 -15.97 -26.34 -33.57
N ARG A 10 -17.21 -26.06 -33.98
CA ARG A 10 -18.15 -27.07 -34.52
C ARG A 10 -17.78 -27.50 -35.93
N GLN A 11 -17.44 -26.56 -36.80
CA GLN A 11 -17.00 -26.84 -38.18
C GLN A 11 -15.73 -27.70 -38.20
N MET A 12 -14.79 -27.41 -37.31
CA MET A 12 -13.57 -28.21 -37.15
C MET A 12 -13.86 -29.61 -36.59
N LYS A 13 -14.82 -29.74 -35.68
CA LYS A 13 -15.28 -31.04 -35.16
C LYS A 13 -15.90 -31.92 -36.26
N GLU A 14 -16.64 -31.32 -37.19
CA GLU A 14 -17.23 -32.03 -38.35
C GLU A 14 -16.17 -32.41 -39.40
N ALA A 15 -15.11 -31.61 -39.57
CA ALA A 15 -14.01 -31.93 -40.48
C ALA A 15 -13.11 -33.08 -39.98
N LEU A 16 -13.02 -33.27 -38.66
CA LEU A 16 -12.15 -34.28 -38.03
C LEU A 16 -12.79 -35.68 -37.89
N THR A 17 -14.04 -35.88 -38.33
CA THR A 17 -14.71 -37.19 -38.20
C THR A 17 -14.36 -38.18 -39.32
N LEU A 18 -13.31 -38.96 -39.08
CA LEU A 18 -13.28 -40.39 -39.44
C LEU A 18 -13.12 -41.16 -38.12
N GLU A 19 -14.23 -41.73 -37.63
CA GLU A 19 -14.36 -42.72 -36.55
C GLU A 19 -13.49 -42.55 -35.27
N SER A 20 -13.17 -41.32 -34.85
CA SER A 20 -12.57 -41.10 -33.53
C SER A 20 -13.57 -40.45 -32.58
N ASN A 21 -13.82 -41.10 -31.44
CA ASN A 21 -14.61 -40.58 -30.32
C ASN A 21 -13.85 -39.42 -29.66
N CYS A 22 -13.83 -38.26 -30.32
CA CYS A 22 -13.20 -37.04 -29.85
C CYS A 22 -14.28 -35.99 -29.58
N THR A 23 -14.49 -35.66 -28.31
CA THR A 23 -15.34 -34.53 -27.93
C THR A 23 -14.51 -33.25 -27.92
N VAL A 24 -14.71 -32.37 -28.91
CA VAL A 24 -14.22 -30.99 -28.86
C VAL A 24 -15.04 -30.23 -27.82
N SER A 25 -14.50 -30.09 -26.61
CA SER A 25 -15.05 -29.21 -25.59
C SER A 25 -14.39 -27.85 -25.70
N VAL A 26 -15.17 -26.78 -25.79
CA VAL A 26 -14.66 -25.40 -25.72
C VAL A 26 -14.17 -25.18 -24.28
N PRO A 27 -12.86 -25.10 -23.99
CA PRO A 27 -12.33 -25.07 -22.63
C PRO A 27 -12.63 -23.77 -21.88
N LEU A 28 -13.25 -22.79 -22.55
CA LEU A 28 -13.44 -21.43 -22.02
C LEU A 28 -14.07 -21.41 -20.64
N GLU A 29 -15.02 -22.30 -20.33
CA GLU A 29 -15.69 -22.28 -19.02
C GLU A 29 -14.79 -22.82 -17.89
N LYS A 30 -13.94 -23.82 -18.18
CA LYS A 30 -12.93 -24.33 -17.25
C LYS A 30 -11.75 -23.37 -17.09
N GLU A 31 -11.32 -22.72 -18.17
CA GLU A 31 -10.24 -21.74 -18.13
C GLU A 31 -10.67 -20.40 -17.52
N VAL A 32 -11.93 -19.98 -17.70
CA VAL A 32 -12.47 -18.78 -17.02
C VAL A 32 -12.43 -18.95 -15.50
N SER A 33 -12.60 -20.16 -14.96
CA SER A 33 -12.43 -20.43 -13.53
C SER A 33 -10.98 -20.30 -13.04
N ASN A 34 -9.97 -20.50 -13.90
CA ASN A 34 -8.58 -20.22 -13.55
C ASN A 34 -8.32 -18.69 -13.52
N PHE A 35 -9.02 -17.94 -14.38
CA PHE A 35 -8.95 -16.47 -14.39
C PHE A 35 -9.67 -15.81 -13.20
N THR A 36 -10.68 -16.44 -12.60
CA THR A 36 -11.35 -15.85 -11.41
C THR A 36 -10.40 -15.74 -10.22
N LEU A 37 -9.53 -16.72 -10.01
CA LEU A 37 -8.52 -16.67 -8.93
C LEU A 37 -7.53 -15.51 -9.14
N LEU A 38 -7.10 -15.27 -10.38
CA LEU A 38 -6.22 -14.15 -10.72
C LEU A 38 -6.89 -12.79 -10.47
N LEU A 39 -8.17 -12.66 -10.81
CA LEU A 39 -8.95 -11.45 -10.54
C LEU A 39 -9.11 -11.19 -9.04
N GLU A 40 -9.34 -12.24 -8.25
CA GLU A 40 -9.40 -12.15 -6.79
C GLU A 40 -8.05 -11.74 -6.17
N MET A 41 -6.95 -12.33 -6.64
CA MET A 41 -5.59 -11.94 -6.24
C MET A 41 -5.30 -10.46 -6.55
N LEU A 42 -5.68 -10.00 -7.75
CA LEU A 42 -5.52 -8.60 -8.15
C LEU A 42 -6.35 -7.68 -7.25
N ASN A 43 -7.63 -8.00 -7.05
CA ASN A 43 -8.53 -7.18 -6.24
C ASN A 43 -8.06 -7.07 -4.78
N ASN A 44 -7.62 -8.18 -4.19
CA ASN A 44 -7.04 -8.17 -2.84
C ASN A 44 -5.74 -7.36 -2.77
N SER A 45 -4.88 -7.45 -3.78
CA SER A 45 -3.63 -6.70 -3.81
C SER A 45 -3.90 -5.20 -3.92
N VAL A 46 -4.80 -4.78 -4.82
CA VAL A 46 -5.23 -3.38 -4.94
C VAL A 46 -5.86 -2.87 -3.64
N THR A 47 -6.75 -3.65 -3.02
CA THR A 47 -7.39 -3.28 -1.75
C THR A 47 -6.37 -3.07 -0.64
N THR A 48 -5.37 -3.96 -0.58
CA THR A 48 -4.30 -3.91 0.43
C THR A 48 -3.38 -2.69 0.22
N VAL A 49 -3.01 -2.40 -1.03
CA VAL A 49 -2.27 -1.19 -1.41
C VAL A 49 -3.05 0.08 -1.06
N MET A 50 -4.36 0.12 -1.36
CA MET A 50 -5.21 1.27 -1.02
C MET A 50 -5.32 1.51 0.48
N ALA A 51 -5.49 0.45 1.27
CA ALA A 51 -5.51 0.54 2.73
C ALA A 51 -4.20 1.11 3.29
N PHE A 52 -3.07 0.69 2.73
CA PHE A 52 -1.77 1.19 3.16
C PHE A 52 -1.50 2.64 2.73
N LEU A 53 -1.93 3.03 1.51
CA LEU A 53 -1.90 4.42 1.07
C LEU A 53 -2.69 5.32 2.03
N ALA A 54 -3.84 4.88 2.53
CA ALA A 54 -4.61 5.63 3.52
C ALA A 54 -3.81 5.84 4.83
N ILE A 55 -3.09 4.82 5.29
CA ILE A 55 -2.20 4.92 6.47
C ILE A 55 -1.05 5.90 6.21
N LEU A 56 -0.43 5.83 5.03
CA LEU A 56 0.62 6.76 4.63
C LEU A 56 0.13 8.21 4.58
N CYS A 57 -1.04 8.45 3.99
CA CYS A 57 -1.67 9.77 3.96
C CYS A 57 -1.91 10.29 5.38
N CYS A 58 -2.42 9.44 6.28
CA CYS A 58 -2.61 9.79 7.69
C CYS A 58 -1.29 10.22 8.36
N GLN A 59 -0.22 9.44 8.15
CA GLN A 59 1.11 9.74 8.68
C GLN A 59 1.69 11.05 8.12
N LEU A 60 1.48 11.31 6.82
CA LEU A 60 1.93 12.53 6.14
C LEU A 60 1.23 13.76 6.70
N ILE A 61 -0.10 13.73 6.77
CA ILE A 61 -0.92 14.82 7.32
C ILE A 61 -0.54 15.04 8.79
N TYR A 62 -0.42 13.96 9.57
CA TYR A 62 0.00 14.02 10.97
C TYR A 62 1.32 14.78 11.13
N SER A 63 2.36 14.40 10.38
CA SER A 63 3.67 15.03 10.52
C SER A 63 3.69 16.48 10.04
N LEU A 64 2.96 16.80 8.98
CA LEU A 64 2.86 18.16 8.46
C LEU A 64 2.18 19.08 9.48
N MET A 65 1.02 18.68 9.97
CA MET A 65 0.23 19.43 10.96
C MET A 65 0.98 19.54 12.30
N LEU A 66 1.70 18.49 12.69
CA LEU A 66 2.55 18.53 13.87
C LEU A 66 3.65 19.59 13.76
N SER A 67 4.27 19.72 12.58
CA SER A 67 5.30 20.73 12.32
C SER A 67 4.70 22.13 12.35
N ASP A 68 3.55 22.33 11.69
CA ASP A 68 2.85 23.62 11.65
C ASP A 68 2.45 24.11 13.06
N VAL A 69 1.90 23.21 13.89
CA VAL A 69 1.58 23.49 15.29
C VAL A 69 2.83 23.82 16.11
N GLU A 70 3.95 23.13 15.86
CA GLU A 70 5.21 23.40 16.55
C GLU A 70 5.80 24.77 16.18
N GLU A 71 5.66 25.19 14.93
CA GLU A 71 6.08 26.52 14.45
C GLU A 71 5.19 27.64 14.99
N LYS A 72 3.88 27.43 15.04
CA LYS A 72 2.88 28.43 15.51
C LYS A 72 2.58 28.36 17.00
N THR A 73 3.37 27.63 17.79
CA THR A 73 3.17 27.53 19.25
C THR A 73 3.16 28.91 19.92
N TYR A 74 4.02 29.83 19.47
CA TYR A 74 4.09 31.20 20.02
C TYR A 74 2.83 32.02 19.69
N GLU A 75 2.35 31.96 18.45
CA GLU A 75 1.10 32.62 18.03
C GLU A 75 -0.10 32.14 18.86
N PHE A 76 -0.24 30.82 19.06
CA PHE A 76 -1.27 30.25 19.93
C PHE A 76 -1.09 30.61 21.41
N GLY A 77 0.15 30.87 21.85
CA GLY A 77 0.46 31.42 23.16
C GLY A 77 -0.06 32.85 23.31
N MET A 78 0.24 33.72 22.35
CA MET A 78 -0.22 35.11 22.34
C MET A 78 -1.74 35.23 22.29
N LEU A 79 -2.41 34.44 21.43
CA LEU A 79 -3.87 34.43 21.37
C LEU A 79 -4.51 34.04 22.72
N ARG A 80 -3.93 33.04 23.40
CA ARG A 80 -4.39 32.66 24.76
C ARG A 80 -4.13 33.76 25.78
N ALA A 81 -3.04 34.51 25.67
CA ALA A 81 -2.76 35.65 26.54
C ALA A 81 -3.77 36.80 26.32
N LEU A 82 -4.26 36.97 25.09
CA LEU A 82 -5.34 37.90 24.73
C LEU A 82 -6.75 37.42 25.15
N GLY A 83 -6.86 36.25 25.78
CA GLY A 83 -8.15 35.71 26.27
C GLY A 83 -8.84 34.72 25.33
N PHE A 84 -8.20 34.25 24.25
CA PHE A 84 -8.81 33.18 23.43
C PHE A 84 -8.93 31.87 24.20
N ASN A 85 -10.12 31.28 24.14
CA ASN A 85 -10.38 29.96 24.70
C ASN A 85 -9.65 28.86 23.92
N ARG A 86 -9.27 27.78 24.62
CA ARG A 86 -8.67 26.57 24.02
C ARG A 86 -9.53 26.01 22.88
N LYS A 87 -10.87 26.06 23.03
CA LYS A 87 -11.82 25.60 22.01
C LYS A 87 -11.69 26.39 20.70
N ASN A 88 -11.47 27.70 20.77
CA ASN A 88 -11.36 28.53 19.56
C ASN A 88 -10.11 28.18 18.77
N ILE A 89 -8.99 27.89 19.45
CA ILE A 89 -7.75 27.42 18.80
C ILE A 89 -7.97 26.08 18.12
N VAL A 90 -8.71 25.15 18.75
CA VAL A 90 -9.09 23.89 18.11
C VAL A 90 -9.91 24.12 16.85
N HIS A 91 -10.88 25.04 16.88
CA HIS A 91 -11.69 25.36 15.71
C HIS A 91 -10.84 25.92 14.56
N VAL A 92 -9.87 26.78 14.85
CA VAL A 92 -8.95 27.31 13.84
C VAL A 92 -8.14 26.18 13.19
N ILE A 93 -7.57 25.27 13.99
CA ILE A 93 -6.77 24.14 13.45
C ILE A 93 -7.65 23.20 12.61
N ILE A 94 -8.87 22.89 13.06
CA ILE A 94 -9.81 22.04 12.31
C ILE A 94 -10.26 22.72 11.02
N LEU A 95 -10.61 24.00 11.06
CA LEU A 95 -11.02 24.76 9.87
C LEU A 95 -9.91 24.81 8.83
N GLN A 96 -8.66 25.06 9.25
CA GLN A 96 -7.50 25.02 8.36
C GLN A 96 -7.37 23.65 7.69
N ALA A 97 -7.47 22.56 8.46
CA ALA A 97 -7.43 21.21 7.92
C ALA A 97 -8.60 20.90 6.96
N CYS A 98 -9.81 21.37 7.27
CA CYS A 98 -10.99 21.21 6.42
C CYS A 98 -10.84 21.96 5.09
N ILE A 99 -10.32 23.18 5.10
CA ILE A 99 -10.10 23.98 3.87
C ILE A 99 -9.13 23.23 2.94
N PHE A 100 -8.02 22.71 3.46
CA PHE A 100 -7.08 21.92 2.67
C PHE A 100 -7.67 20.59 2.19
N SER A 101 -8.46 19.92 3.03
CA SER A 101 -9.13 18.66 2.70
C SER A 101 -10.13 18.85 1.56
N ILE A 102 -11.00 19.86 1.62
CA ILE A 102 -12.02 20.11 0.61
C ILE A 102 -11.39 20.43 -0.75
N ALA A 103 -10.39 21.32 -0.77
CA ALA A 103 -9.65 21.61 -1.99
C ALA A 103 -8.95 20.35 -2.54
N GLY A 104 -8.30 19.58 -1.67
CA GLY A 104 -7.63 18.34 -2.03
C GLY A 104 -8.58 17.28 -2.62
N ILE A 105 -9.78 17.12 -2.06
CA ILE A 105 -10.80 16.20 -2.58
C ILE A 105 -11.26 16.66 -3.97
N ALA A 106 -11.53 17.96 -4.13
CA ALA A 106 -11.96 18.50 -5.43
C ALA A 106 -10.90 18.25 -6.52
N PHE A 107 -9.64 18.62 -6.26
CA PHE A 107 -8.54 18.35 -7.19
C PHE A 107 -8.31 16.85 -7.40
N GLY A 108 -8.42 16.04 -6.35
CA GLY A 108 -8.25 14.59 -6.40
C GLY A 108 -9.30 13.90 -7.27
N LEU A 109 -10.58 14.30 -7.18
CA LEU A 109 -11.64 13.75 -8.03
C LEU A 109 -11.48 14.14 -9.50
N ILE A 110 -11.09 15.38 -9.78
CA ILE A 110 -10.81 15.83 -11.16
C ILE A 110 -9.64 15.04 -11.74
N ALA A 111 -8.55 14.89 -10.98
CA ALA A 111 -7.40 14.09 -11.38
C ALA A 111 -7.79 12.62 -11.59
N ALA A 112 -8.59 12.03 -10.70
CA ALA A 112 -9.04 10.66 -10.81
C ALA A 112 -9.86 10.40 -12.09
N GLU A 113 -10.79 11.30 -12.43
CA GLU A 113 -11.56 11.20 -13.69
C GLU A 113 -10.64 11.36 -14.90
N ALA A 114 -9.68 12.29 -14.87
CA ALA A 114 -8.72 12.47 -15.97
C ALA A 114 -7.83 11.22 -16.18
N PHE A 115 -7.29 10.64 -15.10
CA PHE A 115 -6.49 9.41 -15.18
C PHE A 115 -7.32 8.21 -15.59
N ASN A 116 -8.57 8.09 -15.14
CA ASN A 116 -9.48 7.02 -15.54
C ASN A 116 -9.83 7.11 -17.03
N ALA A 117 -10.12 8.32 -17.52
CA ALA A 117 -10.38 8.56 -18.93
C ALA A 117 -9.15 8.22 -19.80
N LEU A 118 -7.96 8.65 -19.37
CA LEU A 118 -6.71 8.35 -20.07
C LEU A 118 -6.41 6.84 -20.07
N GLY A 119 -6.54 6.17 -18.93
CA GLY A 119 -6.33 4.73 -18.81
C GLY A 119 -7.28 3.94 -19.70
N ARG A 120 -8.57 4.32 -19.71
CA ARG A 120 -9.57 3.70 -20.60
C ARG A 120 -9.31 3.99 -22.06
N TYR A 121 -8.84 5.18 -22.43
CA TYR A 121 -8.46 5.47 -23.81
C TYR A 121 -7.36 4.52 -24.31
N PHE A 122 -6.33 4.29 -23.49
CA PHE A 122 -5.28 3.31 -23.84
C PHE A 122 -5.84 1.88 -23.91
N LEU A 123 -6.67 1.47 -22.96
CA LEU A 123 -7.28 0.13 -22.96
C LEU A 123 -8.24 -0.08 -24.14
N PHE A 124 -9.02 0.93 -24.52
CA PHE A 124 -9.92 0.87 -25.67
C PHE A 124 -9.16 0.59 -26.96
N LYS A 125 -8.02 1.27 -27.15
CA LYS A 125 -7.15 1.06 -28.32
C LYS A 125 -6.59 -0.36 -28.39
N LEU A 126 -6.41 -1.04 -27.26
CA LEU A 126 -5.89 -2.41 -27.21
C LEU A 126 -6.99 -3.48 -27.24
N ALA A 127 -8.16 -3.22 -26.66
CA ALA A 127 -9.16 -4.26 -26.34
C ALA A 127 -10.53 -4.07 -27.01
N GLU A 128 -10.71 -3.04 -27.85
CA GLU A 128 -11.97 -2.71 -28.56
C GLU A 128 -13.24 -2.74 -27.67
N ASN A 129 -13.08 -2.45 -26.38
CA ASN A 129 -14.14 -2.64 -25.39
C ASN A 129 -14.91 -1.34 -25.12
N SER A 130 -16.21 -1.31 -25.41
CA SER A 130 -17.09 -0.14 -25.32
C SER A 130 -17.67 0.12 -23.91
N GLY A 131 -16.79 0.22 -22.91
CA GLY A 131 -17.18 0.62 -21.55
C GLY A 131 -17.39 2.13 -21.38
N SER A 132 -18.34 2.56 -20.52
CA SER A 132 -18.54 3.97 -20.18
C SER A 132 -17.31 4.58 -19.52
N TYR A 133 -16.91 5.82 -19.85
CA TYR A 133 -15.68 6.44 -19.32
C TYR A 133 -15.74 6.90 -17.86
N ARG A 134 -16.91 6.92 -17.23
CA ARG A 134 -17.11 7.50 -15.89
C ARG A 134 -16.52 6.64 -14.77
N LEU A 135 -16.07 7.29 -13.70
CA LEU A 135 -15.77 6.60 -12.44
C LEU A 135 -17.02 5.90 -11.86
N SER A 136 -16.80 4.75 -11.23
CA SER A 136 -17.83 4.08 -10.44
C SER A 136 -18.26 4.97 -9.26
N SER A 137 -19.56 5.07 -9.00
CA SER A 137 -20.10 5.81 -7.86
C SER A 137 -19.55 5.32 -6.51
N THR A 138 -19.22 4.03 -6.40
CA THR A 138 -18.60 3.46 -5.20
C THR A 138 -17.21 4.03 -4.95
N ALA A 139 -16.40 4.19 -6.00
CA ALA A 139 -15.04 4.73 -5.88
C ALA A 139 -15.04 6.21 -5.46
N ILE A 140 -15.99 6.99 -5.98
CA ILE A 140 -16.18 8.39 -5.58
C ILE A 140 -16.53 8.47 -4.10
N TRP A 141 -17.48 7.66 -3.63
CA TRP A 141 -17.85 7.62 -2.21
C TRP A 141 -16.69 7.22 -1.30
N TYR A 142 -15.91 6.21 -1.68
CA TYR A 142 -14.72 5.83 -0.92
C TYR A 142 -13.68 6.95 -0.87
N GLY A 143 -13.40 7.61 -2.00
CA GLY A 143 -12.43 8.71 -2.09
C GLY A 143 -12.84 9.91 -1.24
N VAL A 144 -14.10 10.35 -1.34
CA VAL A 144 -14.64 11.47 -0.54
C VAL A 144 -14.65 11.13 0.95
N SER A 145 -15.09 9.91 1.31
CA SER A 145 -15.12 9.46 2.70
C SER A 145 -13.72 9.46 3.32
N LEU A 146 -12.73 8.86 2.65
CA LEU A 146 -11.35 8.86 3.13
C LEU A 146 -10.76 10.28 3.18
N GLY A 147 -11.06 11.12 2.19
CA GLY A 147 -10.58 12.50 2.13
C GLY A 147 -11.05 13.36 3.30
N ILE A 148 -12.22 13.08 3.89
CA ILE A 148 -12.76 13.79 5.05
C ILE A 148 -12.29 13.13 6.36
N VAL A 149 -12.33 11.80 6.44
CA VAL A 149 -12.05 11.07 7.68
C VAL A 149 -10.56 11.13 8.03
N LEU A 150 -9.66 10.95 7.06
CA LEU A 150 -8.22 10.87 7.33
C LEU A 150 -7.64 12.17 7.92
N PRO A 151 -7.94 13.38 7.41
CA PRO A 151 -7.44 14.62 8.00
C PRO A 151 -7.92 14.83 9.44
N ILE A 152 -9.18 14.47 9.73
CA ILE A 152 -9.75 14.62 11.09
C ILE A 152 -9.02 13.70 12.06
N LEU A 153 -8.88 12.41 11.72
CA LEU A 153 -8.17 11.43 12.53
C LEU A 153 -6.71 11.82 12.76
N SER A 154 -6.03 12.29 11.71
CA SER A 154 -4.63 12.69 11.75
C SER A 154 -4.37 13.88 12.68
N ASN A 155 -5.34 14.79 12.79
CA ASN A 155 -5.21 16.03 13.58
C ASN A 155 -5.45 15.85 15.09
N VAL A 156 -5.97 14.70 15.53
CA VAL A 156 -6.26 14.46 16.96
C VAL A 156 -5.01 14.64 17.84
N ILE A 157 -3.87 14.10 17.41
CA ILE A 157 -2.62 14.18 18.18
C ILE A 157 -1.99 15.59 18.12
N PRO A 158 -1.84 16.24 16.94
CA PRO A 158 -1.38 17.63 16.85
C PRO A 158 -2.22 18.60 17.69
N ILE A 159 -3.55 18.48 17.66
CA ILE A 159 -4.45 19.31 18.48
C ILE A 159 -4.19 19.11 19.97
N LYS A 160 -4.10 17.85 20.44
CA LYS A 160 -3.77 17.55 21.84
C LYS A 160 -2.43 18.15 22.26
N ARG A 161 -1.42 18.10 21.38
CA ARG A 161 -0.09 18.66 21.63
C ARG A 161 -0.09 20.20 21.66
N ALA A 162 -0.86 20.85 20.78
CA ALA A 162 -1.05 22.30 20.77
C ALA A 162 -1.62 22.79 22.11
N LEU A 163 -2.65 22.09 22.61
CA LEU A 163 -3.35 22.44 23.84
C LEU A 163 -2.60 22.05 25.11
N GLY A 164 -1.73 21.03 25.04
CA GLY A 164 -0.98 20.50 26.17
C GLY A 164 0.17 21.41 26.63
N LYS A 165 0.61 22.38 25.83
CA LYS A 165 1.68 23.31 26.22
C LYS A 165 1.15 24.43 27.12
N ASN A 166 1.83 24.64 28.25
CA ASN A 166 1.55 25.75 29.16
C ASN A 166 1.76 27.12 28.50
N LEU A 167 0.98 28.12 28.91
CA LEU A 167 1.05 29.48 28.35
C LEU A 167 2.44 30.08 28.49
N ARG A 168 3.01 30.07 29.71
CA ARG A 168 4.37 30.55 29.98
C ARG A 168 5.41 29.88 29.10
N ALA A 169 5.34 28.55 28.96
CA ALA A 169 6.25 27.79 28.12
C ALA A 169 6.06 28.04 26.62
N SER A 170 4.91 28.56 26.21
CA SER A 170 4.62 28.90 24.81
C SER A 170 5.11 30.30 24.44
N LEU A 171 5.28 31.19 25.42
CA LEU A 171 5.77 32.57 25.26
C LEU A 171 7.28 32.71 25.47
N ASP A 172 7.95 31.68 26.00
CA ASP A 172 9.40 31.68 26.15
C ASP A 172 10.08 31.45 24.79
N LEU A 173 10.46 32.56 24.13
CA LEU A 173 11.09 32.57 22.82
C LEU A 173 12.55 32.06 22.84
N TYR A 174 13.22 32.16 24.00
CA TYR A 174 14.65 31.87 24.16
C TYR A 174 14.91 30.41 24.56
N HIS A 175 13.94 29.72 25.20
CA HIS A 175 13.99 28.27 25.41
C HIS A 175 13.35 27.51 24.23
N ARG A 176 14.01 27.53 23.07
CA ARG A 176 13.58 26.81 21.87
C ARG A 176 13.64 25.28 22.07
N SER A 177 12.60 24.71 22.69
CA SER A 177 12.08 23.35 22.52
C SER A 177 12.94 22.11 22.84
N VAL A 178 14.15 22.24 23.39
CA VAL A 178 14.83 21.08 23.99
C VAL A 178 15.08 21.38 25.46
N ASN A 179 14.07 21.17 26.29
CA ASN A 179 14.34 20.92 27.70
C ASN A 179 15.22 19.67 27.74
N GLU A 180 16.52 19.83 28.01
CA GLU A 180 17.48 18.74 28.19
C GLU A 180 17.06 17.76 29.31
N ILE A 181 16.09 18.17 30.14
CA ILE A 181 15.58 17.40 31.26
C ILE A 181 14.04 17.35 31.17
N SER A 182 13.50 16.28 30.58
CA SER A 182 12.09 15.92 30.75
C SER A 182 11.94 15.18 32.08
N ILE A 183 11.58 15.91 33.14
CA ILE A 183 11.28 15.30 34.44
C ILE A 183 9.92 14.58 34.31
N SER A 184 9.98 13.29 33.94
CA SER A 184 8.80 12.42 33.91
C SER A 184 8.62 11.86 35.32
N MET A 185 7.79 12.53 36.13
CA MET A 185 7.29 11.96 37.38
C MET A 185 6.39 10.79 37.03
N LYS A 186 6.95 9.56 37.02
CA LYS A 186 6.16 8.33 36.89
C LYS A 186 5.77 7.87 38.27
N ALA A 187 4.47 7.71 38.52
CA ALA A 187 4.03 7.06 39.74
C ALA A 187 4.50 5.60 39.73
N ALA A 188 4.85 5.02 40.88
CA ALA A 188 5.33 3.64 40.96
C ALA A 188 4.33 2.60 40.40
N LYS A 189 3.03 2.94 40.38
CA LYS A 189 1.96 2.16 39.72
C LYS A 189 2.12 2.08 38.19
N ASP A 190 2.78 3.05 37.57
CA ASP A 190 3.06 3.11 36.12
C ASP A 190 4.35 2.36 35.73
N ILE A 191 5.02 1.72 36.70
CA ILE A 191 6.14 0.78 36.48
C ILE A 191 5.60 -0.63 36.12
N GLY A 192 4.27 -0.78 36.00
CA GLY A 192 3.63 -1.98 35.47
C GLY A 192 3.86 -2.20 33.97
N LEU A 193 3.14 -3.18 33.42
CA LEU A 193 3.20 -3.58 32.00
C LEU A 193 3.02 -2.37 31.08
N SER A 194 4.04 -2.05 30.30
CA SER A 194 3.94 -0.91 29.39
C SER A 194 2.93 -1.21 28.28
N VAL A 195 2.03 -0.26 28.02
CA VAL A 195 0.98 -0.40 26.98
C VAL A 195 1.60 -0.76 25.63
N ASN A 196 2.78 -0.21 25.32
CA ASN A 196 3.48 -0.51 24.07
C ASN A 196 3.98 -1.96 24.00
N GLN A 197 4.46 -2.55 25.11
CA GLN A 197 4.85 -3.97 25.14
C GLN A 197 3.62 -4.88 25.07
N LEU A 198 2.50 -4.47 25.67
CA LEU A 198 1.25 -5.22 25.58
C LEU A 198 0.72 -5.23 24.14
N ILE A 199 0.71 -4.09 23.47
CA ILE A 199 0.32 -4.00 22.05
C ILE A 199 1.26 -4.86 21.19
N LEU A 200 2.57 -4.79 21.41
CA LEU A 200 3.54 -5.56 20.63
C LEU A 200 3.38 -7.08 20.85
N SER A 201 3.22 -7.52 22.09
CA SER A 201 3.01 -8.93 22.41
C SER A 201 1.69 -9.45 21.84
N LEU A 202 0.60 -8.69 21.97
CA LEU A 202 -0.68 -9.02 21.35
C LEU A 202 -0.56 -9.13 19.82
N LEU A 203 0.12 -8.18 19.19
CA LEU A 203 0.35 -8.17 17.75
C LEU A 203 1.14 -9.41 17.30
N MET A 204 2.19 -9.79 18.04
CA MET A 204 2.96 -11.02 17.74
C MET A 204 2.11 -12.29 17.88
N VAL A 205 1.23 -12.36 18.88
CA VAL A 205 0.30 -13.49 19.05
C VAL A 205 -0.69 -13.56 17.88
N VAL A 206 -1.30 -12.44 17.51
CA VAL A 206 -2.25 -12.37 16.38
C VAL A 206 -1.57 -12.80 15.08
N LEU A 207 -0.33 -12.36 14.84
CA LEU A 207 0.43 -12.78 13.66
C LEU A 207 0.77 -14.26 13.68
N GLY A 208 1.16 -14.79 14.84
CA GLY A 208 1.41 -16.21 15.02
C GLY A 208 0.18 -17.03 14.65
N ILE A 209 -0.99 -16.68 15.19
CA ILE A 209 -2.26 -17.36 14.90
C ILE A 209 -2.64 -17.21 13.42
N ALA A 210 -2.52 -16.00 12.87
CA ALA A 210 -2.85 -15.75 11.46
C ALA A 210 -2.00 -16.59 10.51
N THR A 211 -0.69 -16.73 10.79
CA THR A 211 0.26 -17.42 9.92
C THR A 211 0.20 -18.94 10.09
N TYR A 212 0.11 -19.44 11.33
CA TYR A 212 0.17 -20.89 11.59
C TYR A 212 -1.18 -21.58 11.56
N TYR A 213 -2.28 -20.87 11.81
CA TYR A 213 -3.61 -21.48 11.87
C TYR A 213 -4.51 -20.97 10.74
N VAL A 214 -4.70 -19.65 10.65
CA VAL A 214 -5.72 -19.09 9.75
C VAL A 214 -5.32 -19.21 8.29
N ALA A 215 -4.06 -18.96 7.93
CA ALA A 215 -3.60 -19.10 6.55
C ALA A 215 -3.68 -20.56 6.04
N PRO A 216 -3.17 -21.59 6.76
CA PRO A 216 -3.37 -22.98 6.37
C PRO A 216 -4.85 -23.39 6.34
N ALA A 217 -5.65 -22.96 7.32
CA ALA A 217 -7.09 -23.25 7.32
C ALA A 217 -7.79 -22.62 6.10
N ALA A 218 -7.49 -21.36 5.76
CA ALA A 218 -8.05 -20.69 4.59
C ALA A 218 -7.69 -21.43 3.29
N PHE A 219 -6.47 -21.94 3.19
CA PHE A 219 -6.04 -22.77 2.07
C PHE A 219 -6.77 -24.12 2.03
N LEU A 220 -6.90 -24.81 3.17
CA LEU A 220 -7.59 -26.10 3.27
C LEU A 220 -9.09 -26.01 2.94
N TYR A 221 -9.75 -24.93 3.35
CA TYR A 221 -11.17 -24.68 3.07
C TYR A 221 -11.42 -24.01 1.70
N ASN A 222 -10.41 -23.91 0.84
CA ASN A 222 -10.49 -23.25 -0.48
C ASN A 222 -10.98 -21.78 -0.43
N ASN A 223 -10.80 -21.09 0.69
CA ASN A 223 -11.09 -19.66 0.81
C ASN A 223 -9.87 -18.83 0.37
N MET A 224 -9.62 -18.83 -0.94
CA MET A 224 -8.49 -18.14 -1.56
C MET A 224 -8.46 -16.62 -1.29
N PRO A 225 -9.59 -15.89 -1.28
CA PRO A 225 -9.59 -14.48 -0.91
C PRO A 225 -9.03 -14.21 0.49
N LEU A 226 -9.45 -14.99 1.50
CA LEU A 226 -8.96 -14.81 2.86
C LEU A 226 -7.47 -15.14 2.97
N PHE A 227 -7.02 -16.20 2.29
CA PHE A 227 -5.62 -16.60 2.24
C PHE A 227 -4.73 -15.47 1.67
N PHE A 228 -5.08 -14.93 0.50
CA PHE A 228 -4.31 -13.86 -0.14
C PHE A 228 -4.33 -12.57 0.67
N MET A 229 -5.45 -12.23 1.32
CA MET A 229 -5.53 -11.08 2.21
C MET A 229 -4.56 -11.20 3.38
N ILE A 230 -4.50 -12.36 4.04
CA ILE A 230 -3.58 -12.60 5.16
C ILE A 230 -2.12 -12.55 4.69
N MET A 231 -1.80 -13.16 3.55
CA MET A 231 -0.45 -13.11 2.99
C MET A 231 -0.01 -11.68 2.64
N ASN A 232 -0.84 -10.92 1.95
CA ASN A 232 -0.53 -9.53 1.62
C ASN A 232 -0.40 -8.64 2.87
N ALA A 233 -1.26 -8.85 3.88
CA ALA A 233 -1.17 -8.14 5.15
C ALA A 233 0.14 -8.48 5.89
N LEU A 234 0.58 -9.74 5.88
CA LEU A 234 1.84 -10.17 6.47
C LEU A 234 3.04 -9.54 5.76
N LEU A 235 3.04 -9.51 4.43
CA LEU A 235 4.10 -8.86 3.65
C LEU A 235 4.21 -7.37 3.95
N LEU A 236 3.09 -6.65 4.03
CA LEU A 236 3.08 -5.24 4.43
C LEU A 236 3.58 -5.03 5.86
N LEU A 237 3.17 -5.89 6.79
CA LEU A 237 3.60 -5.77 8.17
C LEU A 237 5.09 -6.09 8.34
N MET A 238 5.62 -7.02 7.56
CA MET A 238 7.06 -7.26 7.47
C MET A 238 7.80 -6.01 6.99
N ILE A 239 7.28 -5.30 5.98
CA ILE A 239 7.86 -4.02 5.54
C ILE A 239 7.84 -3.00 6.67
N LEU A 240 6.72 -2.83 7.37
CA LEU A 240 6.65 -1.94 8.53
C LEU A 240 7.66 -2.34 9.63
N GLY A 241 7.77 -3.63 9.94
CA GLY A 241 8.76 -4.16 10.87
C GLY A 241 10.19 -3.82 10.47
N MET A 242 10.55 -4.04 9.20
CA MET A 242 11.86 -3.69 8.66
C MET A 242 12.12 -2.18 8.68
N THR A 243 11.11 -1.35 8.44
CA THR A 243 11.29 0.11 8.57
C THR A 243 11.61 0.51 10.00
N PHE A 244 10.92 -0.04 11.01
CA PHE A 244 11.21 0.24 12.42
C PHE A 244 12.61 -0.22 12.84
N VAL A 245 13.07 -1.37 12.34
CA VAL A 245 14.44 -1.83 12.54
C VAL A 245 15.44 -0.86 11.91
N ALA A 246 15.18 -0.38 10.68
CA ALA A 246 16.05 0.60 10.03
C ALA A 246 16.14 1.91 10.83
N ILE A 247 15.05 2.36 11.45
CA ILE A 247 15.03 3.56 12.30
C ILE A 247 15.85 3.36 13.59
N LEU A 248 15.82 2.16 14.17
CA LEU A 248 16.65 1.84 15.33
C LEU A 248 18.15 1.92 14.99
N LEU A 249 18.51 1.51 13.78
CA LEU A 249 19.89 1.56 13.27
C LEU A 249 20.31 2.97 12.82
N LEU A 250 19.36 3.85 12.49
CA LEU A 250 19.61 5.18 11.95
C LEU A 250 20.64 6.01 12.76
N PRO A 251 20.57 6.12 14.11
CA PRO A 251 21.54 6.89 14.87
C PRO A 251 22.94 6.29 14.84
N MET A 252 23.06 4.95 14.76
CA MET A 252 24.34 4.27 14.63
C MET A 252 24.96 4.56 13.28
N VAL A 253 24.16 4.45 12.21
CA VAL A 253 24.58 4.73 10.84
C VAL A 253 24.97 6.20 10.67
N GLN A 254 24.17 7.15 11.17
CA GLN A 254 24.48 8.59 11.11
C GLN A 254 25.82 8.93 11.77
N ARG A 255 26.06 8.39 12.97
CA ARG A 255 27.33 8.58 13.69
C ARG A 255 28.50 7.96 12.93
N GLY A 256 28.29 6.79 12.34
CA GLY A 256 29.27 6.12 11.48
C GLY A 256 29.63 6.96 10.27
N ILE A 257 28.65 7.45 9.53
CA ILE A 257 28.83 8.29 8.33
C ILE A 257 29.58 9.58 8.67
N VAL A 258 29.18 10.30 9.72
CA VAL A 258 29.86 11.55 10.11
C VAL A 258 31.31 11.30 10.51
N LYS A 259 31.57 10.24 11.28
CA LYS A 259 32.93 9.86 11.65
C LYS A 259 33.75 9.50 10.41
N ALA A 260 33.22 8.68 9.51
CA ALA A 260 33.89 8.28 8.28
C ALA A 260 34.19 9.49 7.39
N PHE A 261 33.20 10.36 7.16
CA PHE A 261 33.32 11.53 6.29
C PHE A 261 34.36 12.55 6.81
N LEU A 262 34.31 12.90 8.11
CA LEU A 262 35.27 13.83 8.71
C LEU A 262 36.68 13.21 8.90
N THR A 263 36.77 11.89 8.96
CA THR A 263 38.06 11.19 9.08
C THR A 263 38.75 11.01 7.73
N CYS A 264 37.98 10.74 6.67
CA CYS A 264 38.44 10.41 5.32
C CYS A 264 38.49 11.63 4.39
N CYS A 265 37.37 12.33 4.16
CA CYS A 265 37.27 13.38 3.14
C CYS A 265 37.67 14.78 3.64
N CYS A 266 37.35 15.14 4.89
CA CYS A 266 37.53 16.51 5.41
C CYS A 266 38.35 16.54 6.72
N ARG A 267 39.64 16.15 6.66
CA ARG A 267 40.52 16.11 7.85
C ARG A 267 40.67 17.46 8.57
N LYS A 268 40.59 18.59 7.84
CA LYS A 268 40.69 19.95 8.42
C LYS A 268 39.51 20.27 9.35
N ASP A 269 38.34 19.71 9.07
CA ASP A 269 37.08 20.01 9.77
C ASP A 269 36.80 19.08 10.96
N ARG A 270 37.75 18.22 11.35
CA ARG A 270 37.59 17.32 12.51
C ARG A 270 37.22 18.05 13.80
N LYS A 271 37.65 19.31 13.97
CA LYS A 271 37.30 20.15 15.13
C LYS A 271 35.79 20.44 15.21
N LEU A 272 35.09 20.45 14.07
CA LEU A 272 33.64 20.64 14.00
C LEU A 272 32.84 19.38 14.40
N MET A 273 33.50 18.22 14.56
CA MET A 273 32.83 16.95 14.87
C MET A 273 31.94 17.04 16.12
N GLN A 274 32.39 17.73 17.17
CA GLN A 274 31.60 17.90 18.38
C GLN A 274 30.32 18.73 18.14
N ILE A 275 30.41 19.79 17.34
CA ILE A 275 29.27 20.65 17.00
C ILE A 275 28.27 19.89 16.14
N VAL A 276 28.74 19.17 15.11
CA VAL A 276 27.89 18.35 14.23
C VAL A 276 27.21 17.23 15.02
N MET A 277 27.94 16.56 15.91
CA MET A 277 27.38 15.49 16.74
C MET A 277 26.33 16.02 17.72
N LYS A 278 26.60 17.18 18.35
CA LYS A 278 25.63 17.84 19.24
C LYS A 278 24.37 18.26 18.48
N ASN A 279 24.53 18.77 17.26
CA ASN A 279 23.40 19.14 16.39
C ASN A 279 22.52 17.93 16.03
N LEU A 280 23.15 16.80 15.62
CA LEU A 280 22.43 15.56 15.30
C LEU A 280 21.63 15.00 16.49
N VAL A 281 22.19 15.07 17.70
CA VAL A 281 21.49 14.63 18.92
C VAL A 281 20.33 15.58 19.25
N SER A 282 20.56 16.89 19.18
CA SER A 282 19.54 17.91 19.46
C SER A 282 18.30 17.76 18.57
N HIS A 283 18.51 17.51 17.27
CA HIS A 283 17.41 17.36 16.30
C HIS A 283 16.98 15.92 16.05
N LYS A 284 17.42 14.94 16.87
CA LYS A 284 17.11 13.51 16.68
C LYS A 284 15.61 13.25 16.53
N SER A 285 14.78 13.86 17.37
CA SER A 285 13.32 13.62 17.36
C SER A 285 12.68 14.07 16.03
N ARG A 286 13.02 15.27 15.55
CA ARG A 286 12.51 15.79 14.28
C ARG A 286 13.01 14.95 13.11
N ASN A 287 14.32 14.69 13.05
CA ASN A 287 14.92 13.90 11.98
C ASN A 287 14.38 12.46 11.95
N SER A 288 14.10 11.86 13.11
CA SER A 288 13.54 10.50 13.18
C SER A 288 12.10 10.46 12.66
N LYS A 289 11.24 11.44 13.00
CA LYS A 289 9.86 11.51 12.49
C LYS A 289 9.83 11.63 10.96
N THR A 290 10.67 12.50 10.41
CA THR A 290 10.81 12.68 8.96
C THR A 290 11.40 11.42 8.30
N ALA A 291 12.40 10.79 8.90
CA ALA A 291 12.97 9.54 8.40
C ALA A 291 11.94 8.39 8.39
N ILE A 292 11.11 8.26 9.44
CA ILE A 292 10.01 7.29 9.49
C ILE A 292 9.07 7.50 8.29
N MET A 293 8.63 8.73 8.07
CA MET A 293 7.72 9.06 6.97
C MET A 293 8.31 8.67 5.61
N PHE A 294 9.56 9.09 5.32
CA PHE A 294 10.20 8.77 4.05
C PHE A 294 10.46 7.27 3.87
N ALA A 295 10.91 6.58 4.93
CA ALA A 295 11.19 5.15 4.87
C ALA A 295 9.93 4.35 4.56
N ILE A 296 8.83 4.59 5.28
CA ILE A 296 7.56 3.86 5.06
C ILE A 296 7.03 4.16 3.65
N CYS A 297 7.07 5.42 3.21
CA CYS A 297 6.62 5.81 1.87
C CYS A 297 7.43 5.13 0.77
N LEU A 298 8.77 5.18 0.84
CA LEU A 298 9.65 4.61 -0.17
C LEU A 298 9.55 3.08 -0.19
N SER A 299 9.59 2.43 0.97
CA SER A 299 9.46 0.97 1.05
C SER A 299 8.14 0.48 0.48
N PHE A 300 7.04 1.20 0.74
CA PHE A 300 5.75 0.86 0.17
C PHE A 300 5.68 1.10 -1.34
N LEU A 301 6.23 2.19 -1.84
CA LEU A 301 6.26 2.46 -3.28
C LEU A 301 7.01 1.35 -4.02
N ILE A 302 8.18 0.96 -3.50
CA ILE A 302 8.97 -0.16 -4.04
C ILE A 302 8.17 -1.46 -4.00
N PHE A 303 7.52 -1.78 -2.86
CA PHE A 303 6.70 -2.97 -2.71
C PHE A 303 5.51 -2.99 -3.66
N SER A 304 4.77 -1.89 -3.77
CA SER A 304 3.61 -1.79 -4.64
C SER A 304 4.03 -1.90 -6.11
N GLY A 305 5.11 -1.24 -6.50
CA GLY A 305 5.66 -1.32 -7.86
C GLY A 305 6.14 -2.72 -8.22
N SER A 306 6.88 -3.38 -7.33
CA SER A 306 7.35 -4.76 -7.56
C SER A 306 6.19 -5.78 -7.54
N SER A 307 5.21 -5.60 -6.65
CA SER A 307 4.03 -6.44 -6.56
C SER A 307 3.17 -6.36 -7.82
N PHE A 308 2.87 -5.16 -8.33
CA PHE A 308 2.12 -5.00 -9.59
C PHE A 308 2.90 -5.51 -10.81
N ALA A 309 4.21 -5.28 -10.87
CA ALA A 309 5.04 -5.81 -11.95
C ALA A 309 5.09 -7.34 -11.94
N LEU A 310 5.21 -7.96 -10.76
CA LEU A 310 5.20 -9.41 -10.60
C LEU A 310 3.82 -9.99 -10.94
N MET A 311 2.74 -9.33 -10.52
CA MET A 311 1.37 -9.70 -10.88
C MET A 311 1.15 -9.63 -12.39
N GLY A 312 1.63 -8.58 -13.06
CA GLY A 312 1.56 -8.47 -14.52
C GLY A 312 2.28 -9.60 -15.24
N LYS A 313 3.49 -9.97 -14.77
CA LYS A 313 4.23 -11.12 -15.31
C LYS A 313 3.54 -12.46 -15.05
N LEU A 314 2.93 -12.64 -13.87
CA LEU A 314 2.15 -13.84 -13.55
C LEU A 314 0.93 -13.97 -14.44
N LEU A 315 0.21 -12.87 -14.68
CA LEU A 315 -0.92 -12.85 -15.62
C LEU A 315 -0.48 -13.24 -17.02
N GLN A 316 0.60 -12.63 -17.53
CA GLN A 316 1.14 -12.97 -18.84
C GLN A 316 1.56 -14.44 -18.92
N SER A 317 2.36 -14.92 -17.96
CA SER A 317 2.81 -16.31 -17.92
C SER A 317 1.65 -17.30 -17.81
N GLN A 318 0.58 -16.96 -17.10
CA GLN A 318 -0.59 -17.82 -16.98
C GLN A 318 -1.42 -17.83 -18.27
N VAL A 319 -1.57 -16.68 -18.93
CA VAL A 319 -2.22 -16.59 -20.25
C VAL A 319 -1.43 -17.41 -21.26
N ASP A 320 -0.10 -17.25 -21.30
CA ASP A 320 0.78 -18.01 -22.19
C ASP A 320 0.72 -19.52 -21.91
N SER A 321 0.59 -19.92 -20.63
CA SER A 321 0.48 -21.33 -20.24
C SER A 321 -0.91 -21.93 -20.50
N ALA A 322 -1.97 -21.11 -20.39
CA ALA A 322 -3.37 -21.55 -20.57
C ALA A 322 -3.83 -21.52 -22.04
N LEU A 323 -3.29 -20.60 -22.85
CA LEU A 323 -3.54 -20.46 -24.28
C LEU A 323 -2.39 -20.99 -25.14
N GLY A 324 -1.39 -21.65 -24.54
CA GLY A 324 -0.14 -22.05 -25.20
C GLY A 324 -0.28 -22.96 -26.42
N ALA A 325 -1.49 -23.48 -26.69
CA ALA A 325 -1.86 -24.08 -27.96
C ALA A 325 -3.22 -23.53 -28.43
N ASP A 326 -3.32 -23.14 -29.69
CA ASP A 326 -4.57 -22.67 -30.31
C ASP A 326 -5.65 -23.78 -30.39
N LEU A 327 -5.23 -25.05 -30.25
CA LEU A 327 -6.09 -26.22 -30.32
C LEU A 327 -5.68 -27.28 -29.28
N TYR A 328 -6.65 -27.65 -28.44
CA TYR A 328 -6.55 -28.80 -27.56
C TYR A 328 -7.49 -29.89 -28.06
N ALA A 329 -6.95 -31.02 -28.51
CA ALA A 329 -7.75 -32.19 -28.80
C ALA A 329 -7.40 -33.32 -27.83
N PHE A 330 -8.44 -33.87 -27.20
CA PHE A 330 -8.35 -34.94 -26.21
C PHE A 330 -9.10 -36.16 -26.74
N ASN A 331 -8.43 -37.31 -26.79
CA ASN A 331 -9.09 -38.57 -27.10
C ASN A 331 -9.92 -39.00 -25.88
N THR A 332 -11.25 -39.12 -26.05
CA THR A 332 -12.17 -39.42 -24.94
C THR A 332 -12.18 -40.91 -24.57
N ALA A 333 -11.53 -41.78 -25.37
CA ALA A 333 -11.62 -43.23 -25.19
C ALA A 333 -10.51 -43.86 -24.32
N LEU A 334 -9.38 -43.19 -24.05
CA LEU A 334 -8.26 -43.82 -23.35
C LEU A 334 -7.64 -42.89 -22.30
N LYS A 335 -7.76 -43.30 -21.04
CA LYS A 335 -6.98 -42.84 -19.88
C LYS A 335 -5.47 -43.21 -19.97
N THR A 336 -4.96 -43.51 -21.17
CA THR A 336 -3.63 -44.05 -21.41
C THR A 336 -2.90 -43.18 -22.42
N GLU A 337 -1.68 -42.75 -22.07
CA GLU A 337 -0.82 -41.70 -22.67
C GLU A 337 -0.50 -41.78 -24.18
N SER A 338 -1.12 -42.64 -24.98
CA SER A 338 -0.64 -42.96 -26.33
C SER A 338 -1.70 -42.87 -27.43
N ALA A 339 -2.37 -41.73 -27.55
CA ALA A 339 -3.07 -41.38 -28.79
C ALA A 339 -2.77 -39.91 -29.11
N MET A 340 -1.59 -39.68 -29.67
CA MET A 340 -1.24 -38.38 -30.25
C MET A 340 -2.08 -38.15 -31.52
N LEU A 341 -2.53 -36.92 -31.71
CA LEU A 341 -3.19 -36.49 -32.94
C LEU A 341 -2.19 -36.50 -34.09
N GLU A 342 -2.60 -36.94 -35.27
CA GLU A 342 -1.74 -36.95 -36.46
C GLU A 342 -1.50 -35.51 -36.96
N ASP A 343 -0.35 -34.96 -36.58
CA ASP A 343 0.12 -33.60 -36.90
C ASP A 343 0.09 -33.30 -38.42
N VAL A 344 0.40 -34.31 -39.24
CA VAL A 344 0.42 -34.21 -40.70
C VAL A 344 -0.94 -33.85 -41.30
N LYS A 345 -2.04 -34.35 -40.73
CA LYS A 345 -3.39 -34.07 -41.25
C LYS A 345 -3.93 -32.73 -40.78
N ILE A 346 -3.51 -32.30 -39.58
CA ILE A 346 -3.87 -30.98 -39.04
C ILE A 346 -3.14 -29.88 -39.82
N GLY A 347 -1.85 -30.07 -40.13
CA GLY A 347 -1.09 -29.15 -40.99
C GLY A 347 -1.73 -29.00 -42.38
N ALA A 348 -2.11 -30.11 -43.01
CA ALA A 348 -2.74 -30.08 -44.34
C ALA A 348 -4.10 -29.36 -44.37
N PHE A 349 -4.87 -29.35 -43.26
CA PHE A 349 -6.14 -28.62 -43.17
C PHE A 349 -5.94 -27.12 -42.92
N LEU A 350 -4.92 -26.74 -42.16
CA LEU A 350 -4.59 -25.34 -41.89
C LEU A 350 -3.97 -24.63 -43.09
N ASP A 351 -3.26 -25.35 -43.96
CA ASP A 351 -2.67 -24.81 -45.18
C ASP A 351 -3.70 -24.61 -46.33
N ASP A 352 -4.91 -25.19 -46.22
CA ASP A 352 -5.96 -25.17 -47.24
C ASP A 352 -7.06 -24.11 -46.97
N GLN A 353 -6.93 -23.32 -45.89
CA GLN A 353 -7.73 -22.11 -45.59
C GLN A 353 -6.86 -20.85 -45.63
#